data_AF-A0A4Y7Q0K9-F1
#
_entry.id   AF-A0A4Y7Q0K9-F1
#
_cell.length_a   1.000
_cell.length_b   1.000
_cell.length_c   1.000
_cell.angle_alpha   90.00
_cell.angle_beta   90.00
_cell.angle_gamma   90.00
#
_symmetry.space_group_name_H-M   'P 1'
#
loop_
_entity.id
_entity.type
_entity.pdbx_description
1 polymer ?
#
loop_
_entity_poly.entity_id
_entity_poly.type
_entity_poly.pdbx_seq_one_letter_code
_entity_poly.pdbx_strand_id
1 'polypeptide(L)'
;MMIDNDEEVYYVSDVRAVVLARNGRSVDNFPPEVAISHTKAHPLVLTHNDLFPRNIMVSGTNVTAILDWECAGWFPSHWEYCKCVNWGKA
;
A
#
# COMPACT_ATOMS: atom_id res chain seq x y z
N MET A 1 3.83 1.93 -16.70
CA MET A 1 4.88 1.57 -17.68
C MET A 1 5.51 2.86 -18.17
N MET A 2 6.72 3.16 -17.69
CA MET A 2 7.75 3.94 -18.37
C MET A 2 9.06 3.39 -17.79
N ILE A 3 9.93 2.90 -18.67
CA ILE A 3 11.31 2.49 -18.38
C ILE A 3 12.15 3.67 -18.88
N ASP A 4 13.02 4.21 -18.03
CA ASP A 4 14.23 4.90 -18.48
C ASP A 4 15.38 4.50 -17.57
N ASN A 5 16.52 4.28 -18.24
CA ASN A 5 17.75 3.70 -17.72
C ASN A 5 18.63 4.77 -17.04
N ASP A 6 19.41 4.29 -16.07
CA ASP A 6 20.74 4.79 -15.71
C ASP A 6 20.94 6.07 -14.87
N GLU A 7 19.93 6.61 -14.20
CA GLU A 7 20.20 7.48 -13.04
C GLU A 7 19.26 7.13 -11.89
N GLU A 8 19.87 6.94 -10.72
CA GLU A 8 19.26 6.60 -9.43
C GLU A 8 17.76 6.83 -9.39
N VAL A 9 17.01 5.75 -9.64
CA VAL A 9 15.59 5.73 -9.35
C VAL A 9 15.50 5.72 -7.82
N TYR A 10 15.60 6.91 -7.22
CA TYR A 10 14.83 7.25 -6.05
C TYR A 10 13.38 7.15 -6.51
N TYR A 11 12.92 5.89 -6.68
CA TYR A 11 11.52 5.55 -6.53
C TYR A 11 11.13 6.32 -5.31
N VAL A 12 10.15 7.20 -5.47
CA VAL A 12 9.64 8.05 -4.40
C VAL A 12 9.10 7.08 -3.35
N SER A 13 10.01 6.55 -2.52
CA SER A 13 9.81 5.72 -1.35
C SER A 13 9.18 6.54 -0.24
N ASP A 14 9.02 7.83 -0.52
CA ASP A 14 8.31 8.78 0.27
C ASP A 14 6.83 8.45 0.19
N VAL A 15 6.35 7.79 1.23
CA VAL A 15 4.92 7.54 1.47
C VAL A 15 4.11 8.84 1.37
N ARG A 16 4.77 10.01 1.50
CA ARG A 16 4.26 11.34 1.14
C ARG A 16 3.58 11.36 -0.22
N ALA A 17 4.15 10.77 -1.28
CA ALA A 17 3.54 10.75 -2.60
C ALA A 17 2.22 9.95 -2.62
N VAL A 18 2.12 8.85 -1.88
CA VAL A 18 0.88 8.06 -1.79
C VAL A 18 -0.22 8.81 -1.02
N VAL A 19 0.13 9.47 0.08
CA VAL A 19 -0.82 10.28 0.88
C VAL A 19 -1.29 11.52 0.11
N LEU A 20 -0.35 12.22 -0.54
CA LEU A 20 -0.64 13.35 -1.41
C LEU A 20 -1.49 12.93 -2.61
N ALA A 21 -1.15 11.82 -3.28
CA ALA A 21 -1.84 11.36 -4.48
C ALA A 21 -3.23 10.79 -4.23
N ARG A 22 -3.49 10.13 -3.08
CA ARG A 22 -4.82 9.55 -2.82
C ARG A 22 -5.84 10.56 -2.30
N ASN A 23 -5.42 11.51 -1.45
CA ASN A 23 -6.35 12.38 -0.72
C ASN A 23 -6.10 13.88 -0.90
N GLY A 24 -5.04 14.29 -1.62
CA GLY A 24 -4.71 15.70 -1.84
C GLY A 24 -4.33 16.47 -0.56
N ARG A 25 -4.00 15.77 0.53
CA ARG A 25 -3.68 16.39 1.84
C ARG A 25 -2.19 16.40 2.08
N SER A 26 -1.64 17.52 2.55
CA SER A 26 -0.26 17.56 3.06
C SER A 26 -0.08 16.59 4.22
N VAL A 27 1.10 15.96 4.30
CA VAL A 27 1.50 15.12 5.43
C VAL A 27 1.53 15.91 6.75
N ASP A 28 1.71 17.23 6.67
CA ASP A 28 1.74 18.12 7.82
C ASP A 28 0.36 18.26 8.50
N ASN A 29 -0.71 17.81 7.83
CA ASN A 29 -2.07 17.82 8.38
C ASN A 29 -2.36 16.61 9.30
N PHE A 30 -1.39 15.72 9.51
CA PHE A 30 -1.53 14.54 10.35
C PHE A 30 -0.78 14.70 11.69
N PRO A 31 -1.15 13.93 12.73
CA PRO A 31 -0.38 13.89 13.97
C PRO A 31 1.12 13.63 13.72
N PRO A 32 2.04 14.18 14.53
CA PRO A 32 3.48 14.06 14.32
C PRO A 32 3.97 12.62 14.15
N GLU A 33 3.36 11.67 14.85
CA GLU A 33 3.69 10.25 14.78
C GLU A 33 3.43 9.67 13.38
N VAL A 34 2.34 10.12 12.74
CA VAL A 34 2.00 9.75 11.36
C VAL A 34 3.00 10.38 10.40
N ALA A 35 3.30 11.67 10.56
CA ALA A 35 4.29 12.35 9.74
C ALA A 35 5.69 11.69 9.82
N ILE A 36 6.13 11.29 11.02
CA ILE A 36 7.39 10.55 11.24
C ILE A 36 7.34 9.15 10.62
N SER A 37 6.19 8.47 10.65
CA SER A 37 6.06 7.19 9.96
C SER A 37 6.26 7.32 8.45
N HIS A 38 5.85 8.45 7.86
CA HIS A 38 6.00 8.72 6.43
C HIS A 38 7.43 9.12 6.00
N THR A 39 8.34 9.44 6.94
CA THR A 39 9.75 9.70 6.61
C THR A 39 10.58 8.42 6.51
N LYS A 40 10.04 7.27 6.93
CA LYS A 40 10.72 5.98 6.84
C LYS A 40 10.64 5.44 5.42
N ALA A 41 11.79 5.13 4.84
CA ALA A 41 11.85 4.45 3.57
C ALA A 41 11.37 2.99 3.71
N HIS A 42 10.50 2.58 2.80
CA HIS A 42 10.04 1.21 2.67
C HIS A 42 10.13 0.80 1.19
N PRO A 43 10.46 -0.47 0.89
CA PRO A 43 10.39 -0.94 -0.48
C PRO A 43 8.95 -0.87 -0.99
N LEU A 44 8.79 -0.46 -2.25
CA LEU A 44 7.52 -0.56 -2.96
C LEU A 44 7.31 -2.00 -3.39
N VAL A 45 6.16 -2.56 -3.05
CA VAL A 45 5.74 -3.90 -3.45
C VAL A 45 4.35 -3.84 -4.06
N LEU A 46 4.03 -4.80 -4.91
CA LEU A 46 2.67 -4.97 -5.37
C LEU A 46 1.80 -5.41 -4.19
N THR A 47 0.83 -4.57 -3.83
CA THR A 47 -0.18 -4.87 -2.80
C THR A 47 -1.54 -4.98 -3.48
N HIS A 48 -2.39 -5.84 -2.95
CA HIS A 48 -3.79 -6.00 -3.35
C HIS A 48 -4.62 -4.79 -2.93
N ASN A 49 -4.30 -4.18 -1.78
CA ASN A 49 -4.94 -2.98 -1.22
C ASN A 49 -6.46 -3.17 -0.89
N ASP A 50 -6.92 -4.42 -0.93
CA ASP A 50 -8.27 -4.87 -0.54
C ASP A 50 -8.26 -6.37 -0.15
N LEU A 51 -7.15 -6.85 0.43
CA LEU A 51 -6.97 -8.27 0.76
C LEU A 51 -7.71 -8.67 2.04
N PHE A 52 -9.03 -8.80 1.93
CA PHE A 52 -9.88 -9.20 3.03
C PHE A 52 -10.46 -10.60 2.81
N PRO A 53 -10.97 -11.29 3.85
CA PRO A 53 -11.50 -12.65 3.71
C PRO A 53 -12.54 -12.82 2.60
N ARG A 54 -13.33 -11.77 2.28
CA ARG A 54 -14.31 -11.78 1.17
C ARG A 54 -13.68 -11.98 -0.21
N ASN A 55 -12.40 -11.64 -0.37
CA ASN A 55 -11.64 -11.71 -1.62
C ASN A 55 -10.69 -12.92 -1.66
N ILE A 56 -10.74 -13.82 -0.68
CA ILE A 56 -9.89 -15.01 -0.59
C ILE A 56 -10.75 -16.27 -0.69
N MET A 57 -10.53 -17.06 -1.74
CA MET A 57 -11.15 -18.39 -1.84
C MET A 57 -10.31 -19.42 -1.10
N VAL A 58 -10.97 -20.28 -0.32
CA VAL A 58 -10.34 -21.32 0.49
C VAL A 58 -11.02 -22.67 0.22
N SER A 59 -10.21 -23.72 0.08
CA SER A 59 -10.66 -25.11 0.04
C SER A 59 -9.92 -25.90 1.13
N GLY A 60 -10.62 -26.22 2.22
CA GLY A 60 -10.00 -26.80 3.42
C GLY A 60 -9.07 -25.78 4.08
N THR A 61 -7.77 -26.08 4.13
CA THR A 61 -6.73 -25.18 4.66
C THR A 61 -5.95 -24.46 3.55
N ASN A 62 -6.29 -24.70 2.29
CA ASN A 62 -5.56 -24.16 1.15
C ASN A 62 -6.26 -22.93 0.58
N VAL A 63 -5.51 -21.83 0.44
CA VAL A 63 -5.95 -20.70 -0.37
C VAL A 63 -5.91 -21.11 -1.84
N THR A 64 -7.04 -21.01 -2.54
CA THR A 64 -7.18 -21.46 -3.92
C THR A 64 -7.20 -20.31 -4.93
N ALA A 65 -7.64 -19.13 -4.50
CA ALA A 65 -7.61 -17.92 -5.33
C ALA A 65 -7.62 -16.65 -4.48
N ILE A 66 -7.08 -15.59 -5.06
CA ILE A 66 -7.23 -14.21 -4.59
C ILE A 66 -7.97 -13.46 -5.71
N LEU A 67 -9.11 -12.88 -5.36
CA LEU A 67 -10.04 -12.22 -6.28
C LEU A 67 -9.97 -10.70 -6.13
N ASP A 68 -10.51 -9.97 -7.10
CA ASP A 68 -10.78 -8.52 -6.97
C ASP A 68 -9.52 -7.62 -6.92
N TRP A 69 -8.66 -7.76 -7.93
CA TRP A 69 -7.38 -7.05 -8.05
C TRP A 69 -7.49 -5.61 -8.59
N GLU A 70 -8.69 -5.06 -8.83
CA GLU A 70 -8.84 -3.73 -9.46
C GLU A 70 -8.27 -2.58 -8.63
N CYS A 71 -8.15 -2.77 -7.32
CA CYS A 71 -7.57 -1.81 -6.38
C CYS A 71 -6.07 -1.99 -6.15
N ALA A 72 -5.44 -2.97 -6.80
CA ALA A 72 -4.04 -3.30 -6.60
C ALA A 72 -3.10 -2.20 -7.12
N GLY A 73 -1.92 -2.11 -6.52
CA GLY A 73 -0.92 -1.13 -6.92
C GLY A 73 0.39 -1.29 -6.17
N TRP A 74 1.34 -0.41 -6.48
CA TRP A 74 2.65 -0.39 -5.83
C TRP A 74 2.60 0.50 -4.59
N PHE A 75 2.70 -0.11 -3.41
CA PHE A 75 2.61 0.58 -2.11
C PHE A 75 3.77 0.16 -1.20
N PRO A 76 4.05 0.93 -0.12
CA PRO A 76 5.03 0.53 0.89
C PRO A 76 4.77 -0.88 1.43
N SER A 77 5.82 -1.65 1.71
CA SER A 77 5.70 -3.06 2.16
C SER A 77 4.84 -3.30 3.40
N HIS A 78 4.66 -2.29 4.26
CA HIS A 78 3.78 -2.39 5.44
C HIS A 78 2.29 -2.18 5.10
N TRP A 79 1.96 -1.71 3.89
CA TRP A 79 0.64 -1.20 3.53
C TRP A 79 -0.45 -2.27 3.57
N GLU A 80 -0.21 -3.46 3.01
CA GLU A 80 -1.20 -4.55 2.99
C GLU A 80 -1.57 -4.97 4.42
N TYR A 81 -0.58 -5.11 5.29
CA TYR A 81 -0.82 -5.41 6.70
C TYR A 81 -1.70 -4.36 7.36
N CYS A 82 -1.37 -3.07 7.18
CA CYS A 82 -2.18 -1.96 7.71
C CYS A 82 -3.62 -1.95 7.17
N LYS A 83 -3.85 -2.38 5.93
CA LYS A 83 -5.20 -2.51 5.36
C LYS A 83 -5.96 -3.69 5.97
N CYS A 84 -5.34 -4.86 6.05
CA CYS A 84 -5.94 -6.08 6.60
C CYS A 84 -6.35 -5.92 8.08
N VAL A 85 -5.52 -5.27 8.91
CA VAL A 85 -5.84 -5.07 10.34
C VAL A 85 -7.01 -4.12 10.60
N ASN A 86 -7.41 -3.33 9.60
CA ASN A 86 -8.56 -2.42 9.69
C ASN A 86 -9.88 -3.07 9.21
N TRP A 87 -9.87 -4.37 8.92
CA TRP A 87 -11.07 -5.12 8.55
C TRP A 87 -12.17 -5.01 9.63
N GLY A 88 -13.39 -4.65 9.22
CA GLY A 88 -14.53 -4.49 10.13
C GLY A 88 -14.64 -3.14 10.85
N LYS A 89 -13.78 -2.17 10.51
CA LYS A 89 -13.87 -0.77 11.00
C LYS A 89 -14.18 0.24 9.89
N ALA A 90 -14.54 -0.24 8.70
CA ALA A 90 -15.01 0.56 7.58
C ALA A 90 -16.54 0.59 7.54
#